data_AF-A0A8S9UDL3-F1
#
_entry.id   AF-A0A8S9UDL3-F1
#
_cell.length_a   1.000
_cell.length_b   1.000
_cell.length_c   1.000
_cell.angle_alpha   90.00
_cell.angle_beta   90.00
_cell.angle_gamma   90.00
#
_symmetry.space_group_name_H-M   'P 1'
#
loop_
_entity.id
_entity.type
_entity.pdbx_description
1 polymer ?
#
loop_
_entity_poly.entity_id
_entity_poly.type
_entity_poly.pdbx_seq_one_letter_code
_entity_poly.pdbx_strand_id
1 'polypeptide(L)'
;MEVYYHEVRALLALVLPSALSTYCYFAVSITELSVMGHLGVDELAAVAYAQLCLDLSTLVFMQGFNGGMNSLCSQAFGAKNYHLVGEYTLLTSLLLTVACAPMALLWWNLDRLLLTAGVAEHVAFLEDSVPLAAGELLENAQLTVLTLFAAKIGELQLGTHNAMMELFFFATSPLYAVIGGSVTRMGNHLGAGQPPYAIVAARICGVCIATLTVVNSVVIVSTRRHLGRIFSDDPAVTTAFSQVCSLAALAYTVLSFFCYALAVLQAQARPMPLALGMVAGAWLVG
;
A
#
# COMPACT_ATOMS: atom_id res chain seq x y z
N MET A 1 -8.49 -30.00 -12.40
CA MET A 1 -8.79 -29.60 -11.01
C MET A 1 -7.57 -29.65 -10.10
N GLU A 2 -6.75 -30.70 -10.15
CA GLU A 2 -5.59 -30.84 -9.23
C GLU A 2 -4.59 -29.68 -9.28
N VAL A 3 -4.30 -29.13 -10.46
CA VAL A 3 -3.42 -27.96 -10.61
C VAL A 3 -3.96 -26.74 -9.87
N TYR A 4 -5.26 -26.47 -9.99
CA TYR A 4 -5.91 -25.37 -9.28
C TYR A 4 -5.88 -25.56 -7.77
N TYR A 5 -6.14 -26.79 -7.30
CA TYR A 5 -6.10 -27.10 -5.87
C TYR A 5 -4.69 -26.89 -5.27
N HIS A 6 -3.66 -27.38 -5.95
CA HIS A 6 -2.27 -27.17 -5.53
C HIS A 6 -1.89 -25.69 -5.53
N GLU A 7 -2.31 -24.95 -6.56
CA GLU A 7 -2.00 -23.53 -6.67
C GLU A 7 -2.68 -22.71 -5.57
N VAL A 8 -3.97 -22.97 -5.30
CA VAL A 8 -4.70 -22.32 -4.20
C VAL A 8 -4.06 -22.63 -2.86
N ARG A 9 -3.69 -23.90 -2.59
CA ARG A 9 -3.06 -24.28 -1.32
C ARG A 9 -1.69 -23.62 -1.15
N ALA A 10 -0.89 -23.56 -2.20
CA ALA A 10 0.41 -22.91 -2.18
C ALA A 10 0.27 -21.40 -1.99
N LEU A 11 -0.72 -20.77 -2.63
CA LEU A 11 -1.02 -19.35 -2.44
C LEU A 11 -1.46 -19.07 -1.00
N LEU A 12 -2.39 -19.87 -0.46
CA LEU A 12 -2.88 -19.70 0.93
C LEU A 12 -1.75 -19.81 1.96
N ALA A 13 -0.76 -20.69 1.74
CA ALA A 13 0.38 -20.82 2.63
C ALA A 13 1.27 -19.55 2.69
N LEU A 14 1.27 -18.73 1.63
CA LEU A 14 1.95 -17.44 1.59
C LEU A 14 1.05 -16.31 2.12
N VAL A 15 -0.22 -16.32 1.70
CA VAL A 15 -1.18 -15.24 1.98
C VAL A 15 -1.63 -15.21 3.43
N LEU A 16 -1.86 -16.35 4.08
CA LEU A 16 -2.32 -16.38 5.47
C LEU A 16 -1.37 -15.69 6.47
N PRO A 17 -0.06 -16.03 6.52
CA PRO A 17 0.84 -15.37 7.46
C PRO A 17 1.05 -13.90 7.12
N SER A 18 1.16 -13.56 5.83
CA SER A 18 1.34 -12.17 5.39
C SER A 18 0.11 -11.31 5.69
N ALA A 19 -1.10 -11.81 5.41
CA ALA A 19 -2.34 -11.13 5.73
C ALA A 19 -2.47 -10.89 7.23
N LEU A 20 -2.13 -11.87 8.07
CA LEU A 20 -2.16 -11.71 9.52
C LEU A 20 -1.21 -10.60 9.99
N SER A 21 0.03 -10.59 9.50
CA SER A 21 1.01 -9.54 9.84
C SER A 21 0.53 -8.15 9.41
N THR A 22 0.03 -8.01 8.18
CA THR A 22 -0.46 -6.72 7.67
C THR A 22 -1.71 -6.25 8.42
N TYR A 23 -2.60 -7.17 8.79
CA TYR A 23 -3.75 -6.84 9.64
C TYR A 23 -3.33 -6.32 11.01
N CYS A 24 -2.38 -6.99 11.66
CA CYS A 24 -1.87 -6.54 12.96
C CYS A 24 -1.22 -5.16 12.86
N TYR A 25 -0.47 -4.90 11.79
CA TYR A 25 0.14 -3.58 11.53
C TYR A 25 -0.91 -2.47 11.51
N PHE A 26 -1.93 -2.58 10.66
CA PHE A 26 -2.97 -1.55 10.57
C PHE A 26 -3.89 -1.49 11.80
N ALA A 27 -4.07 -2.61 12.52
CA ALA A 27 -4.82 -2.60 13.78
C ALA A 27 -4.14 -1.73 14.84
N VAL A 28 -2.80 -1.75 14.89
CA VAL A 28 -2.02 -0.88 15.78
C VAL A 28 -2.25 0.59 15.41
N SER A 29 -2.15 0.94 14.12
CA SER A 29 -2.39 2.30 13.63
C SER A 29 -3.80 2.81 13.97
N ILE A 30 -4.84 1.99 13.76
CA ILE A 30 -6.21 2.35 14.13
C ILE A 30 -6.32 2.60 15.63
N THR A 31 -5.72 1.75 16.45
CA THR A 31 -5.79 1.88 17.92
C THR A 31 -5.12 3.18 18.38
N GLU A 32 -3.97 3.53 17.80
CA GLU A 32 -3.27 4.78 18.08
C GLU A 32 -4.14 6.00 17.75
N LEU A 33 -4.70 6.06 16.54
CA LEU A 33 -5.59 7.15 16.12
C LEU A 33 -6.88 7.22 16.94
N SER A 34 -7.47 6.08 17.29
CA SER A 34 -8.65 6.03 18.16
C SER A 34 -8.34 6.60 19.54
N VAL A 35 -7.21 6.25 20.17
CA VAL A 35 -6.84 6.78 21.49
C VAL A 35 -6.64 8.30 21.42
N MET A 36 -5.93 8.78 20.39
CA MET A 36 -5.64 10.20 20.22
C MET A 36 -6.88 11.03 19.88
N GLY A 37 -7.80 10.49 19.08
CA GLY A 37 -9.07 11.13 18.77
C GLY A 37 -9.97 11.36 20.00
N HIS A 38 -9.86 10.54 21.04
CA HIS A 38 -10.59 10.74 22.30
C HIS A 38 -9.89 11.71 23.27
N LEU A 39 -8.59 11.99 23.08
CA LEU A 39 -7.85 12.96 23.89
C LEU A 39 -8.13 14.39 23.44
N GLY A 40 -8.21 14.62 22.13
CA GLY A 40 -8.48 15.93 21.56
C GLY A 40 -8.18 16.01 20.07
N VAL A 41 -8.60 17.10 19.45
CA VAL A 41 -8.39 17.34 18.00
C VAL A 41 -6.92 17.66 17.71
N ASP A 42 -6.26 18.36 18.62
CA ASP A 42 -4.86 18.78 18.48
C ASP A 42 -3.91 17.56 18.53
N GLU A 43 -4.15 16.63 19.45
CA GLU A 43 -3.40 15.37 19.57
C GLU A 43 -3.60 14.46 18.36
N LEU A 44 -4.85 14.35 17.86
CA LEU A 44 -5.17 13.60 16.65
C LEU A 44 -4.45 14.18 15.42
N ALA A 45 -4.42 15.52 15.30
CA ALA A 45 -3.73 16.21 14.21
C ALA A 45 -2.21 16.00 14.29
N ALA A 46 -1.61 16.08 15.47
CA ALA A 46 -0.18 15.85 15.66
C ALA A 46 0.25 14.44 15.23
N VAL A 47 -0.52 13.42 15.60
CA VAL A 47 -0.27 12.02 15.20
C VAL A 47 -0.44 11.85 13.68
N ALA A 48 -1.46 12.48 13.09
CA ALA A 48 -1.66 12.45 11.65
C ALA A 48 -0.50 13.11 10.86
N TYR A 49 0.06 14.22 11.36
CA TYR A 49 1.25 14.84 10.77
C TYR A 49 2.49 13.96 10.88
N ALA A 50 2.69 13.30 12.02
CA ALA A 50 3.79 12.35 12.20
C ALA A 50 3.68 11.18 11.22
N GLN A 51 2.50 10.57 11.11
CA GLN A 51 2.22 9.49 10.16
C GLN A 51 2.44 9.92 8.72
N LEU A 52 1.96 11.10 8.31
CA LEU A 52 2.22 11.65 6.97
C LEU A 52 3.72 11.70 6.63
N CYS A 53 4.55 12.13 7.57
CA CYS A 53 6.00 12.18 7.38
C CYS A 53 6.62 10.78 7.30
N LEU A 54 6.15 9.83 8.12
CA LEU A 54 6.58 8.43 8.12
C LEU A 54 6.20 7.71 6.83
N ASP A 55 4.99 7.95 6.32
CA ASP A 55 4.50 7.33 5.10
C ASP A 55 5.27 7.83 3.88
N LEU A 56 5.41 9.15 3.72
CA LEU A 56 6.17 9.75 2.61
C LEU A 56 7.61 9.23 2.57
N SER A 57 8.24 9.11 3.74
CA SER A 57 9.60 8.59 3.84
C SER A 57 9.69 7.08 3.56
N THR A 58 8.84 6.27 4.17
CA THR A 58 8.84 4.81 3.99
C THR A 58 8.51 4.42 2.55
N LEU A 59 7.62 5.18 1.91
CA LEU A 59 7.19 4.93 0.55
C LEU A 59 8.32 5.06 -0.47
N VAL A 60 9.07 6.18 -0.41
CA VAL A 60 10.14 6.49 -1.35
C VAL A 60 11.27 5.46 -1.27
N PHE A 61 11.61 5.02 -0.06
CA PHE A 61 12.85 4.29 0.18
C PHE A 61 12.69 2.79 0.43
N MET A 62 11.52 2.30 0.84
CA MET A 62 11.38 0.88 1.22
C MET A 62 10.48 0.08 0.28
N GLN A 63 9.33 0.63 -0.13
CA GLN A 63 8.36 -0.14 -0.91
C GLN A 63 8.86 -0.50 -2.32
N GLY A 64 9.51 0.44 -3.02
CA GLY A 64 10.04 0.20 -4.37
C GLY A 64 11.11 -0.90 -4.42
N PHE A 65 12.00 -0.95 -3.42
CA PHE A 65 13.03 -2.01 -3.33
C PHE A 65 12.42 -3.37 -2.98
N ASN A 66 11.41 -3.39 -2.10
CA ASN A 66 10.74 -4.62 -1.69
C ASN A 66 9.98 -5.26 -2.87
N GLY A 67 9.25 -4.46 -3.65
CA GLY A 67 8.52 -4.94 -4.84
C GLY A 67 9.45 -5.54 -5.91
N GLY A 68 10.53 -4.83 -6.24
CA GLY A 68 11.54 -5.32 -7.19
C GLY A 68 12.22 -6.62 -6.73
N MET A 69 12.59 -6.69 -5.45
CA MET A 69 13.20 -7.88 -4.85
C MET A 69 12.26 -9.08 -4.88
N ASN A 70 10.98 -8.93 -4.49
CA ASN A 70 10.03 -10.05 -4.50
C ASN A 70 9.88 -10.66 -5.91
N SER A 71 9.80 -9.82 -6.94
CA SER A 71 9.69 -10.28 -8.32
C SER A 71 10.96 -10.99 -8.80
N LEU A 72 12.13 -10.38 -8.61
CA LEU A 72 13.41 -10.94 -9.06
C LEU A 72 13.78 -12.22 -8.30
N CYS A 73 13.59 -12.25 -6.97
CA CYS A 73 13.85 -13.41 -6.14
C CYS A 73 12.90 -14.57 -6.46
N SER A 74 11.61 -14.31 -6.68
CA SER A 74 10.67 -15.37 -7.04
C SER A 74 10.98 -15.98 -8.41
N GLN A 75 11.35 -15.17 -9.41
CA GLN A 75 11.81 -15.70 -10.69
C GLN A 75 13.10 -16.52 -10.54
N ALA A 76 14.11 -16.02 -9.82
CA ALA A 76 15.36 -16.74 -9.59
C ALA A 76 15.14 -18.06 -8.83
N PHE A 77 14.24 -18.04 -7.84
CA PHE A 77 13.83 -19.23 -7.09
C PHE A 77 13.13 -20.26 -8.00
N GLY A 78 12.21 -19.81 -8.86
CA GLY A 78 11.55 -20.62 -9.89
C GLY A 78 12.52 -21.28 -10.86
N ALA A 79 13.56 -20.55 -11.27
CA ALA A 79 14.65 -21.05 -12.12
C ALA A 79 15.62 -22.01 -11.39
N LYS A 80 15.39 -22.28 -10.10
CA LYS A 80 16.29 -23.03 -9.20
C LYS A 80 17.69 -22.41 -9.06
N ASN A 81 17.83 -21.12 -9.32
CA ASN A 81 19.08 -20.39 -9.16
C ASN A 81 19.15 -19.74 -7.77
N TYR A 82 19.35 -20.57 -6.75
CA TYR A 82 19.37 -20.12 -5.35
C TYR A 82 20.54 -19.19 -5.02
N HIS A 83 21.65 -19.28 -5.77
CA HIS A 83 22.76 -18.34 -5.63
C HIS A 83 22.32 -16.92 -5.96
N LEU A 84 21.61 -16.74 -7.07
CA LEU A 84 21.09 -15.46 -7.52
C LEU A 84 20.04 -14.88 -6.56
N VAL A 85 19.23 -15.74 -5.91
CA VAL A 85 18.32 -15.31 -4.82
C VAL A 85 19.12 -14.71 -3.65
N GLY A 86 20.24 -15.33 -3.28
CA GLY A 86 21.14 -14.81 -2.25
C GLY A 86 21.76 -13.48 -2.63
N GLU A 87 22.25 -13.33 -3.87
CA GLU A 87 22.81 -12.08 -4.38
C GLU A 87 21.79 -10.94 -4.38
N TYR A 88 20.57 -11.18 -4.87
CA TYR A 88 19.50 -10.18 -4.84
C TYR A 88 19.14 -9.77 -3.42
N THR A 89 19.00 -10.74 -2.51
CA THR A 89 18.66 -10.46 -1.11
C THR A 89 19.76 -9.62 -0.43
N LEU A 90 21.03 -9.99 -0.63
CA LEU A 90 22.17 -9.24 -0.08
C LEU A 90 22.23 -7.82 -0.66
N LEU A 91 22.12 -7.69 -1.97
CA LEU A 91 22.14 -6.39 -2.64
C LEU A 91 21.00 -5.49 -2.15
N THR A 92 19.77 -6.01 -2.09
CA THR A 92 18.62 -5.24 -1.58
C THR A 92 18.80 -4.88 -0.11
N SER A 93 19.30 -5.79 0.73
CA SER A 93 19.56 -5.48 2.14
C SER A 93 20.61 -4.38 2.33
N LEU A 94 21.65 -4.39 1.49
CA LEU A 94 22.70 -3.37 1.51
C LEU A 94 22.16 -2.03 1.01
N LEU A 95 21.40 -2.03 -0.08
CA LEU A 95 20.77 -0.81 -0.62
C LEU A 95 19.78 -0.20 0.38
N LEU A 96 18.96 -1.02 1.04
CA LEU A 96 18.07 -0.56 2.11
C LEU A 96 18.86 0.00 3.30
N THR A 97 19.94 -0.65 3.71
CA THR A 97 20.81 -0.15 4.80
C THR A 97 21.44 1.19 4.45
N VAL A 98 21.90 1.35 3.21
CA VAL A 98 22.43 2.63 2.72
C VAL A 98 21.33 3.69 2.66
N ALA A 99 20.10 3.32 2.24
CA ALA A 99 18.94 4.21 2.21
C ALA A 99 18.45 4.63 3.61
N CYS A 100 18.73 3.85 4.66
CA CYS A 100 18.44 4.26 6.03
C CYS A 100 19.29 5.45 6.51
N ALA A 101 20.49 5.67 5.95
CA ALA A 101 21.35 6.79 6.33
C ALA A 101 20.79 8.17 5.90
N PRO A 102 20.42 8.42 4.64
CA PRO A 102 19.75 9.67 4.25
C PRO A 102 18.40 9.82 4.95
N MET A 103 17.71 8.72 5.24
CA MET A 103 16.49 8.73 6.05
C MET A 103 16.71 9.29 7.45
N ALA A 104 17.69 8.75 8.18
CA ALA A 104 18.02 9.19 9.52
C ALA A 104 18.47 10.66 9.53
N LEU A 105 19.21 11.09 8.51
CA LEU A 105 19.63 12.49 8.34
C LEU A 105 18.45 13.43 8.05
N LEU A 106 17.48 12.99 7.23
CA LEU A 106 16.25 13.73 6.95
C LEU A 106 15.44 13.91 8.25
N TRP A 107 15.27 12.84 9.02
CA TRP A 107 14.54 12.87 10.29
C TRP A 107 15.24 13.73 11.35
N TRP A 108 16.57 13.68 11.44
CA TRP A 108 17.33 14.52 12.37
C TRP A 108 17.16 16.02 12.09
N ASN A 109 16.91 16.38 10.83
CA ASN A 109 16.70 17.76 10.42
C ASN A 109 15.22 18.10 10.21
N LEU A 110 14.29 17.22 10.59
CA LEU A 110 12.87 17.35 10.25
C LEU A 110 12.28 18.67 10.77
N ASP A 111 12.58 19.06 12.01
CA ASP A 111 12.11 20.33 12.58
C ASP A 111 12.60 21.55 11.77
N ARG A 112 13.87 21.52 11.35
CA ARG A 112 14.46 22.60 10.53
C ARG A 112 13.90 22.58 9.12
N LEU A 113 13.72 21.40 8.55
CA LEU A 113 13.15 21.21 7.23
C LEU A 113 11.71 21.74 7.20
N LEU A 114 10.87 21.35 8.17
CA LEU A 114 9.49 21.81 8.34
C LEU A 114 9.40 23.34 8.53
N LEU A 115 10.34 23.94 9.28
CA LEU A 115 10.42 25.39 9.47
C LEU A 115 10.92 26.13 8.21
N THR A 116 11.91 25.59 7.50
CA THR A 116 12.44 26.20 6.26
C THR A 116 11.55 25.98 5.04
N ALA A 117 10.75 24.92 5.03
CA ALA A 117 9.89 24.54 3.93
C ALA A 117 8.56 25.32 3.89
N GLY A 118 8.33 26.27 4.81
CA GLY A 118 7.17 27.16 4.77
C GLY A 118 5.87 26.36 4.64
N VAL A 119 5.49 25.61 5.67
CA VAL A 119 4.19 24.93 5.74
C VAL A 119 3.33 25.71 6.75
N ALA A 120 3.17 27.04 6.63
CA ALA A 120 2.37 27.71 5.60
C ALA A 120 3.06 28.00 4.25
N GLU A 121 2.52 27.36 3.20
CA GLU A 121 2.76 27.58 1.76
C GLU A 121 3.84 26.75 0.98
N HIS A 122 3.46 25.50 0.67
CA HIS A 122 3.58 24.84 -0.65
C HIS A 122 4.93 24.22 -1.11
N VAL A 123 5.08 22.93 -0.78
CA VAL A 123 5.54 21.77 -1.59
C VAL A 123 6.51 22.02 -2.76
N ALA A 124 7.77 21.57 -2.63
CA ALA A 124 8.64 21.11 -3.74
C ALA A 124 9.88 20.37 -3.17
N PHE A 125 10.05 19.07 -3.43
CA PHE A 125 10.75 18.39 -4.57
C PHE A 125 12.29 18.37 -4.49
N LEU A 126 12.88 17.16 -4.54
CA LEU A 126 14.20 16.78 -5.09
C LEU A 126 14.15 15.25 -5.33
N GLU A 127 14.08 14.71 -6.54
CA GLU A 127 15.05 14.63 -7.66
C GLU A 127 16.27 13.72 -7.35
N ASP A 128 16.43 12.68 -8.18
CA ASP A 128 17.47 11.63 -8.22
C ASP A 128 17.33 10.33 -7.40
N SER A 129 16.16 9.67 -7.42
CA SER A 129 16.02 8.22 -7.13
C SER A 129 14.83 7.58 -7.86
N VAL A 130 14.66 7.89 -9.16
CA VAL A 130 13.31 7.86 -9.79
C VAL A 130 12.88 6.55 -10.48
N PRO A 131 13.68 5.74 -11.21
CA PRO A 131 13.05 4.87 -12.21
C PRO A 131 12.25 3.67 -11.68
N LEU A 132 12.58 3.13 -10.50
CA LEU A 132 11.85 1.99 -9.92
C LEU A 132 10.89 2.40 -8.79
N ALA A 133 11.21 3.48 -8.07
CA ALA A 133 10.34 4.05 -7.03
C ALA A 133 9.20 4.88 -7.62
N ALA A 134 9.35 5.46 -8.83
CA ALA A 134 8.37 6.36 -9.45
C ALA A 134 6.98 5.75 -9.59
N GLY A 135 6.86 4.45 -9.88
CA GLY A 135 5.55 3.82 -10.05
C GLY A 135 4.72 3.83 -8.75
N GLU A 136 5.33 3.36 -7.67
CA GLU A 136 4.73 3.31 -6.32
C GLU A 136 4.60 4.72 -5.72
N LEU A 137 5.61 5.58 -5.95
CA LEU A 137 5.57 7.00 -5.62
C LEU A 137 4.38 7.69 -6.25
N LEU A 138 4.04 7.34 -7.47
CA LEU A 138 3.03 8.06 -8.23
C LEU A 138 1.61 7.54 -7.96
N GLU A 139 1.46 6.26 -7.58
CA GLU A 139 0.23 5.68 -7.01
C GLU A 139 -0.09 6.28 -5.64
N ASN A 140 0.91 6.38 -4.76
CA ASN A 140 0.69 6.90 -3.40
C ASN A 140 0.86 8.41 -3.28
N ALA A 141 1.50 9.08 -4.25
CA ALA A 141 1.56 10.55 -4.30
C ALA A 141 0.16 11.14 -4.39
N GLN A 142 -0.80 10.46 -5.03
CA GLN A 142 -2.19 10.90 -5.05
C GLN A 142 -2.79 10.93 -3.64
N LEU A 143 -2.54 9.90 -2.83
CA LEU A 143 -2.99 9.82 -1.44
C LEU A 143 -2.29 10.88 -0.59
N THR A 144 -0.97 11.03 -0.71
CA THR A 144 -0.21 12.05 0.02
C THR A 144 -0.60 13.47 -0.37
N VAL A 145 -0.89 13.72 -1.65
CA VAL A 145 -1.40 15.01 -2.14
C VAL A 145 -2.79 15.29 -1.58
N LEU A 146 -3.67 14.30 -1.52
CA LEU A 146 -5.00 14.42 -0.91
C LEU A 146 -4.90 14.71 0.60
N THR A 147 -3.99 14.04 1.31
CA THR A 147 -3.72 14.30 2.73
C THR A 147 -3.11 15.69 2.94
N LEU A 148 -2.22 16.14 2.07
CA LEU A 148 -1.67 17.51 2.09
C LEU A 148 -2.76 18.57 1.80
N PHE A 149 -3.70 18.27 0.92
CA PHE A 149 -4.87 19.13 0.71
C PHE A 149 -5.79 19.15 1.94
N ALA A 150 -6.03 18.00 2.59
CA ALA A 150 -6.79 17.94 3.84
C ALA A 150 -6.11 18.76 4.95
N ALA A 151 -4.78 18.68 5.07
CA ALA A 151 -3.97 19.49 5.99
C ALA A 151 -4.12 20.99 5.72
N LYS A 152 -4.29 21.41 4.46
CA LYS A 152 -4.53 22.83 4.11
C LYS A 152 -5.95 23.32 4.43
N ILE A 153 -6.92 22.43 4.56
CA ILE A 153 -8.32 22.79 4.84
C ILE A 153 -8.55 22.96 6.35
N GLY A 154 -7.88 22.16 7.18
CA GLY A 154 -7.88 22.30 8.64
C GLY A 154 -7.49 21.03 9.39
N GLU A 155 -7.10 21.18 10.65
CA GLU A 155 -6.61 20.10 11.52
C GLU A 155 -7.67 19.00 11.74
N LEU A 156 -8.94 19.38 11.89
CA LEU A 156 -10.06 18.43 12.00
C LEU A 156 -10.23 17.58 10.73
N GLN A 157 -10.07 18.20 9.56
CA GLN A 157 -10.19 17.52 8.28
C GLN A 157 -9.03 16.56 8.04
N LEU A 158 -7.81 16.95 8.44
CA LEU A 158 -6.63 16.09 8.38
C LEU A 158 -6.79 14.84 9.25
N GLY A 159 -7.14 15.01 10.53
CA GLY A 159 -7.34 13.89 11.45
C GLY A 159 -8.43 12.93 10.97
N THR A 160 -9.54 13.47 10.46
CA THR A 160 -10.64 12.66 9.90
C THR A 160 -10.22 11.92 8.63
N HIS A 161 -9.49 12.58 7.73
CA HIS A 161 -8.99 11.97 6.51
C HIS A 161 -8.00 10.83 6.82
N ASN A 162 -7.06 11.06 7.73
CA ASN A 162 -6.07 10.07 8.10
C ASN A 162 -6.71 8.83 8.76
N ALA A 163 -7.62 9.03 9.72
CA ALA A 163 -8.40 7.95 10.34
C ALA A 163 -9.19 7.13 9.31
N MET A 164 -9.75 7.80 8.30
CA MET A 164 -10.44 7.13 7.23
C MET A 164 -9.50 6.31 6.33
N MET A 165 -8.33 6.86 5.99
CA MET A 165 -7.32 6.18 5.18
C MET A 165 -6.77 4.94 5.89
N GLU A 166 -6.53 5.01 7.20
CA GLU A 166 -6.07 3.86 7.98
C GLU A 166 -7.13 2.76 8.06
N LEU A 167 -8.40 3.13 8.23
CA LEU A 167 -9.49 2.16 8.14
C LEU A 167 -9.59 1.52 6.74
N PHE A 168 -9.35 2.30 5.70
CA PHE A 168 -9.34 1.83 4.32
C PHE A 168 -8.18 0.83 4.08
N PHE A 169 -6.99 1.15 4.56
CA PHE A 169 -5.83 0.27 4.47
C PHE A 169 -5.99 -1.00 5.30
N PHE A 170 -6.55 -0.88 6.50
CA PHE A 170 -6.91 -2.05 7.32
C PHE A 170 -7.85 -2.99 6.57
N ALA A 171 -8.92 -2.45 5.96
CA ALA A 171 -9.87 -3.26 5.20
C ALA A 171 -9.25 -3.88 3.94
N THR A 172 -8.33 -3.19 3.26
CA THR A 172 -7.65 -3.69 2.05
C THR A 172 -6.44 -4.56 2.31
N SER A 173 -5.95 -4.66 3.54
CA SER A 173 -4.78 -5.47 3.88
C SER A 173 -4.78 -6.91 3.32
N PRO A 174 -5.90 -7.67 3.23
CA PRO A 174 -5.89 -8.99 2.59
C PRO A 174 -5.61 -8.95 1.10
N LEU A 175 -6.03 -7.88 0.42
CA LEU A 175 -5.77 -7.72 -1.01
C LEU A 175 -4.27 -7.58 -1.25
N TYR A 176 -3.56 -6.79 -0.44
CA TYR A 176 -2.10 -6.67 -0.52
C TYR A 176 -1.39 -8.00 -0.29
N ALA A 177 -1.86 -8.80 0.68
CA ALA A 177 -1.30 -10.13 0.93
C ALA A 177 -1.52 -11.08 -0.28
N VAL A 178 -2.72 -11.09 -0.86
CA VAL A 178 -3.03 -11.86 -2.08
C VAL A 178 -2.17 -11.41 -3.25
N ILE A 179 -1.99 -10.10 -3.45
CA ILE A 179 -1.15 -9.54 -4.51
C ILE A 179 0.29 -10.01 -4.34
N GLY A 180 0.88 -9.80 -3.15
CA GLY A 180 2.27 -10.19 -2.87
C GLY A 180 2.51 -11.68 -3.08
N GLY A 181 1.64 -12.54 -2.51
CA GLY A 181 1.72 -13.99 -2.68
C GLY A 181 1.54 -14.42 -4.14
N SER A 182 0.62 -13.77 -4.88
CA SER A 182 0.37 -14.08 -6.28
C SER A 182 1.53 -13.67 -7.18
N VAL A 183 2.17 -12.51 -6.92
CA VAL A 183 3.40 -12.07 -7.60
C VAL A 183 4.49 -13.11 -7.43
N THR A 184 4.71 -13.60 -6.20
CA THR A 184 5.69 -14.66 -5.92
C THR A 184 5.36 -15.95 -6.69
N ARG A 185 4.09 -16.38 -6.70
CA ARG A 185 3.67 -17.60 -7.42
C ARG A 185 3.83 -17.48 -8.93
N MET A 186 3.36 -16.38 -9.51
CA MET A 186 3.51 -16.08 -10.94
C MET A 186 5.00 -16.00 -11.32
N GLY A 187 5.83 -15.31 -10.51
CA GLY A 187 7.27 -15.22 -10.70
C GLY A 187 7.97 -16.58 -10.66
N ASN A 188 7.64 -17.44 -9.69
CA ASN A 188 8.17 -18.80 -9.61
C ASN A 188 7.89 -19.61 -10.89
N HIS A 189 6.66 -19.54 -11.42
CA HIS A 189 6.29 -20.25 -12.65
C HIS A 189 6.97 -19.66 -13.90
N LEU A 190 7.10 -18.33 -13.97
CA LEU A 190 7.81 -17.66 -15.05
C LEU A 190 9.30 -18.02 -15.06
N GLY A 191 9.95 -17.99 -13.89
CA GLY A 191 11.35 -18.39 -13.71
C GLY A 191 11.61 -19.85 -14.05
N ALA A 192 10.64 -20.74 -13.78
CA ALA A 192 10.70 -22.15 -14.15
C ALA A 192 10.47 -22.41 -15.66
N GLY A 193 10.18 -21.37 -16.46
CA GLY A 193 9.84 -21.51 -17.88
C GLY A 193 8.44 -22.11 -18.11
N GLN A 194 7.51 -21.92 -17.18
CA GLN A 194 6.19 -22.54 -17.15
C GLN A 194 5.03 -21.53 -17.29
N PRO A 195 4.88 -20.83 -18.44
CA PRO A 195 3.86 -19.80 -18.61
C PRO A 195 2.40 -20.27 -18.41
N PRO A 196 1.99 -21.51 -18.77
CA PRO A 196 0.63 -21.96 -18.52
C PRO A 196 0.28 -21.98 -17.02
N TYR A 197 1.22 -22.34 -16.15
CA TYR A 197 1.01 -22.36 -14.71
C TYR A 197 1.01 -20.94 -14.11
N ALA A 198 1.83 -20.02 -14.65
CA ALA A 198 1.78 -18.61 -14.29
C ALA A 198 0.40 -17.99 -14.60
N ILE A 199 -0.22 -18.37 -15.73
CA ILE A 199 -1.58 -17.92 -16.09
C ILE A 199 -2.63 -18.47 -15.11
N VAL A 200 -2.47 -19.71 -14.62
CA VAL A 200 -3.37 -20.27 -13.59
C VAL A 200 -3.24 -19.49 -12.29
N ALA A 201 -2.02 -19.18 -11.85
CA ALA A 201 -1.77 -18.35 -10.67
C ALA A 201 -2.39 -16.95 -10.83
N ALA A 202 -2.24 -16.32 -11.99
CA ALA A 202 -2.87 -15.03 -12.31
C ALA A 202 -4.40 -15.10 -12.24
N ARG A 203 -5.02 -16.13 -12.81
CA ARG A 203 -6.49 -16.30 -12.75
C ARG A 203 -6.99 -16.47 -11.32
N ILE A 204 -6.28 -17.26 -10.50
CA ILE A 204 -6.62 -17.44 -9.09
C ILE A 204 -6.49 -16.11 -8.35
N CYS A 205 -5.42 -15.35 -8.60
CA CYS A 205 -5.25 -13.99 -8.07
C CYS A 205 -6.46 -13.11 -8.40
N GLY A 206 -6.87 -13.05 -9.67
CA GLY A 206 -8.03 -12.26 -10.10
C GLY A 206 -9.33 -12.66 -9.40
N VAL A 207 -9.59 -13.96 -9.24
CA VAL A 207 -10.77 -14.47 -8.52
C VAL A 207 -10.70 -14.10 -7.03
N CYS A 208 -9.53 -14.25 -6.39
CA CYS A 208 -9.32 -13.87 -4.99
C CYS A 208 -9.53 -12.36 -4.78
N ILE A 209 -8.92 -11.52 -5.63
CA ILE A 209 -9.07 -10.06 -5.58
C ILE A 209 -10.54 -9.66 -5.76
N ALA A 210 -11.22 -10.20 -6.76
CA ALA A 210 -12.64 -9.91 -6.99
C ALA A 210 -13.52 -10.31 -5.80
N THR A 211 -13.29 -11.50 -5.24
CA THR A 211 -14.04 -12.01 -4.09
C THR A 211 -13.82 -11.15 -2.85
N LEU A 212 -12.57 -10.85 -2.52
CA LEU A 212 -12.21 -10.01 -1.37
C LEU A 212 -12.74 -8.59 -1.51
N THR A 213 -12.70 -8.03 -2.72
CA THR A 213 -13.22 -6.69 -3.00
C THR A 213 -14.73 -6.62 -2.74
N VAL A 214 -15.49 -7.60 -3.22
CA VAL A 214 -16.94 -7.67 -2.97
C VAL A 214 -17.22 -7.81 -1.46
N VAL A 215 -16.51 -8.69 -0.77
CA VAL A 215 -16.66 -8.89 0.68
C VAL A 215 -16.35 -7.59 1.43
N ASN A 216 -15.23 -6.95 1.15
CA ASN A 216 -14.82 -5.70 1.79
C ASN A 216 -15.82 -4.57 1.54
N SER A 217 -16.27 -4.39 0.29
CA SER A 217 -17.27 -3.38 -0.05
C SER A 217 -18.60 -3.61 0.69
N VAL A 218 -19.06 -4.87 0.79
CA VAL A 218 -20.28 -5.21 1.54
C VAL A 218 -20.10 -4.89 3.03
N VAL A 219 -18.98 -5.31 3.63
CA VAL A 219 -18.68 -5.06 5.04
C VAL A 219 -18.67 -3.55 5.32
N ILE A 220 -17.88 -2.77 4.58
CA ILE A 220 -17.74 -1.32 4.77
C ILE A 220 -19.08 -0.60 4.61
N VAL A 221 -19.86 -0.93 3.57
CA VAL A 221 -21.17 -0.28 3.36
C VAL A 221 -22.16 -0.66 4.45
N SER A 222 -22.14 -1.91 4.93
CA SER A 222 -23.03 -2.38 5.99
C SER A 222 -22.72 -1.76 7.36
N THR A 223 -21.44 -1.53 7.67
CA THR A 223 -20.99 -0.98 8.96
C THR A 223 -20.79 0.53 8.94
N ARG A 224 -20.97 1.21 7.80
CA ARG A 224 -20.68 2.65 7.60
C ARG A 224 -21.24 3.59 8.67
N ARG A 225 -22.39 3.26 9.28
CA ARG A 225 -23.02 4.06 10.34
C ARG A 225 -22.33 3.95 11.69
N HIS A 226 -21.53 2.92 11.89
CA HIS A 226 -20.83 2.62 13.13
C HIS A 226 -19.34 2.93 13.05
N LEU A 227 -18.74 2.87 11.85
CA LEU A 227 -17.30 3.08 11.66
C LEU A 227 -16.81 4.43 12.18
N GLY A 228 -17.57 5.51 11.95
CA GLY A 228 -17.18 6.85 12.45
C GLY A 228 -17.09 6.95 13.98
N ARG A 229 -17.89 6.14 14.71
CA ARG A 229 -17.88 6.12 16.19
C ARG A 229 -16.64 5.47 16.78
N ILE A 230 -15.84 4.77 15.97
CA ILE A 230 -14.55 4.21 16.42
C ILE A 230 -13.54 5.34 16.68
N PHE A 231 -13.71 6.49 16.00
CA PHE A 231 -12.75 7.59 16.03
C PHE A 231 -13.26 8.83 16.75
N SER A 232 -14.58 9.09 16.80
CA SER A 232 -15.14 10.26 17.47
C SER A 232 -16.62 10.11 17.79
N ASP A 233 -17.04 10.71 18.91
CA ASP A 233 -18.45 10.85 19.30
C ASP A 233 -19.16 12.05 18.63
N ASP A 234 -18.43 12.86 17.85
CA ASP A 234 -19.00 14.03 17.18
C ASP A 234 -19.96 13.63 16.03
N PRO A 235 -21.23 14.10 16.04
CA PRO A 235 -22.20 13.81 14.99
C PRO A 235 -21.81 14.32 13.60
N ALA A 236 -21.01 15.39 13.50
CA ALA A 236 -20.49 15.91 12.24
C ALA A 236 -19.45 14.96 11.65
N VAL A 237 -18.52 14.47 12.48
CA VAL A 237 -17.47 13.50 12.07
C VAL A 237 -18.10 12.20 11.59
N THR A 238 -19.05 11.65 12.36
CA THR A 238 -19.72 10.39 12.02
C THR A 238 -20.56 10.47 10.73
N THR A 239 -21.20 11.62 10.47
CA THR A 239 -21.98 11.83 9.25
C THR A 239 -21.08 11.93 8.01
N ALA A 240 -19.97 12.67 8.12
CA ALA A 240 -18.96 12.73 7.06
C ALA A 240 -18.43 11.32 6.73
N PHE A 241 -18.06 10.56 7.76
CA PHE A 241 -17.53 9.20 7.61
C PHE A 241 -18.48 8.27 6.83
N SER A 242 -19.78 8.32 7.12
CA SER A 242 -20.77 7.49 6.44
C SER A 242 -20.92 7.82 4.94
N GLN A 243 -20.74 9.08 4.53
CA GLN A 243 -20.86 9.49 3.13
C GLN A 243 -19.66 9.00 2.32
N VAL A 244 -18.45 9.12 2.88
CA VAL A 244 -17.24 8.71 2.17
C VAL A 244 -17.14 7.19 2.05
N CYS A 245 -17.64 6.42 3.03
CA CYS A 245 -17.66 4.95 2.96
C CYS A 245 -18.40 4.41 1.72
N SER A 246 -19.51 5.04 1.30
CA SER A 246 -20.21 4.64 0.06
C SER A 246 -19.41 4.94 -1.20
N LEU A 247 -18.71 6.07 -1.24
CA LEU A 247 -17.84 6.42 -2.35
C LEU A 247 -16.62 5.49 -2.41
N ALA A 248 -16.05 5.16 -1.24
CA ALA A 248 -14.93 4.23 -1.12
C ALA A 248 -15.27 2.83 -1.69
N ALA A 249 -16.48 2.33 -1.49
CA ALA A 249 -16.93 1.04 -2.06
C ALA A 249 -16.86 1.00 -3.60
N LEU A 250 -17.20 2.11 -4.26
CA LEU A 250 -17.07 2.24 -5.71
C LEU A 250 -15.59 2.32 -6.12
N ALA A 251 -14.81 3.14 -5.41
CA ALA A 251 -13.37 3.29 -5.65
C ALA A 251 -12.61 1.96 -5.50
N TYR A 252 -12.97 1.12 -4.52
CA TYR A 252 -12.40 -0.22 -4.35
C TYR A 252 -12.60 -1.12 -5.55
N THR A 253 -13.74 -1.02 -6.22
CA THR A 253 -14.02 -1.86 -7.38
C THR A 253 -13.07 -1.51 -8.52
N VAL A 254 -12.84 -0.22 -8.76
CA VAL A 254 -11.88 0.26 -9.76
C VAL A 254 -10.44 -0.09 -9.35
N LEU A 255 -10.08 0.14 -8.09
CA LEU A 255 -8.77 -0.18 -7.53
C LEU A 255 -8.44 -1.67 -7.66
N SER A 256 -9.41 -2.56 -7.46
CA SER A 256 -9.20 -4.00 -7.56
C SER A 256 -8.75 -4.46 -8.96
N PHE A 257 -9.30 -3.85 -10.01
CA PHE A 257 -8.88 -4.13 -11.38
C PHE A 257 -7.45 -3.65 -11.65
N PHE A 258 -7.14 -2.45 -11.15
CA PHE A 258 -5.81 -1.87 -11.23
C PHE A 258 -4.77 -2.73 -10.49
N CYS A 259 -5.04 -3.10 -9.24
CA CYS A 259 -4.18 -3.98 -8.43
C CYS A 259 -3.94 -5.34 -9.11
N TYR A 260 -4.97 -5.92 -9.74
CA TYR A 260 -4.80 -7.16 -10.51
C TYR A 260 -3.84 -6.98 -11.68
N ALA A 261 -4.01 -5.91 -12.47
CA ALA A 261 -3.13 -5.60 -13.59
C ALA A 261 -1.68 -5.37 -13.11
N LEU A 262 -1.49 -4.63 -12.02
CA LEU A 262 -0.20 -4.41 -11.40
C LEU A 262 0.45 -5.71 -10.93
N ALA A 263 -0.29 -6.59 -10.25
CA ALA A 263 0.24 -7.87 -9.80
C ALA A 263 0.80 -8.70 -10.96
N VAL A 264 0.09 -8.72 -12.10
CA VAL A 264 0.53 -9.44 -13.30
C VAL A 264 1.76 -8.79 -13.94
N LEU A 265 1.86 -7.46 -13.96
CA LEU A 265 3.01 -6.73 -14.49
C LEU A 265 4.24 -6.87 -13.56
N GLN A 266 4.05 -6.74 -12.26
CA GLN A 266 5.09 -6.92 -11.24
C GLN A 266 5.69 -8.32 -11.33
N ALA A 267 4.86 -9.36 -11.47
CA ALA A 267 5.35 -10.74 -11.63
C ALA A 267 6.28 -10.96 -12.82
N GLN A 268 6.16 -10.13 -13.87
CA GLN A 268 7.01 -10.21 -15.05
C GLN A 268 8.37 -9.53 -14.88
N ALA A 269 8.60 -8.81 -13.77
CA ALA A 269 9.81 -8.00 -13.52
C ALA A 269 10.13 -7.03 -14.67
N ARG A 270 9.11 -6.49 -15.35
CA ARG A 270 9.27 -5.53 -16.45
C ARG A 270 8.99 -4.10 -15.96
N PRO A 271 10.03 -3.31 -15.65
CA PRO A 271 9.85 -2.04 -14.95
C PRO A 271 9.13 -0.98 -15.78
N MET A 272 9.37 -0.91 -17.09
CA MET A 272 8.77 0.14 -17.95
C MET A 272 7.26 -0.01 -18.16
N PRO A 273 6.73 -1.19 -18.54
CA PRO A 273 5.28 -1.41 -18.58
C PRO A 273 4.59 -1.21 -17.23
N LEU A 274 5.25 -1.60 -16.13
CA LEU A 274 4.75 -1.38 -14.78
C LEU A 274 4.63 0.12 -14.47
N ALA A 275 5.69 0.89 -14.70
CA ALA A 275 5.70 2.33 -14.49
C ALA A 275 4.63 3.04 -15.35
N LEU A 276 4.50 2.69 -16.63
CA LEU A 276 3.48 3.25 -17.51
C LEU A 276 2.05 2.90 -17.05
N GLY A 277 1.83 1.66 -16.62
CA GLY A 277 0.56 1.22 -16.06
C GLY A 277 0.18 2.00 -14.82
N MET A 278 1.14 2.24 -13.93
CA MET A 278 0.95 3.04 -12.71
C MET A 278 0.62 4.50 -13.03
N VAL A 279 1.34 5.12 -13.98
CA VAL A 279 1.04 6.50 -14.41
C VAL A 279 -0.36 6.62 -15.02
N ALA A 280 -0.72 5.70 -15.91
CA ALA A 280 -2.03 5.74 -16.55
C ALA A 280 -3.17 5.45 -15.57
N GLY A 281 -3.02 4.44 -14.70
CA GLY A 281 -4.06 4.05 -13.75
C GLY A 281 -4.28 5.07 -12.65
N ALA A 282 -3.21 5.62 -12.07
CA ALA A 282 -3.30 6.56 -10.96
C ALA A 282 -3.82 7.95 -11.38
N TRP A 283 -3.54 8.43 -12.60
CA TRP A 283 -3.86 9.82 -12.99
C TRP A 283 -4.93 9.98 -14.06
N LEU A 284 -5.25 8.94 -14.85
CA LEU A 284 -6.31 9.03 -15.86
C LEU A 284 -7.63 8.41 -15.41
N VAL A 285 -7.60 7.54 -14.38
CA VAL A 285 -8.76 6.77 -13.93
C VAL A 285 -9.12 7.03 -12.46
N GLY A 286 -8.14 7.31 -11.60
CA GLY A 286 -8.31 7.71 -10.20
C GLY A 286 -8.56 9.21 -10.03
#